data_AF-A0A101VMS3-F1
#
_entry.id   AF-A0A101VMS3-F1
#
_cell.length_a   1.000
_cell.length_b   1.000
_cell.length_c   1.000
_cell.angle_alpha   90.00
_cell.angle_beta   90.00
_cell.angle_gamma   90.00
#
_symmetry.space_group_name_H-M   'P 1'
#
loop_
_entity.id
_entity.type
_entity.pdbx_description
1 polymer ?
#
loop_
_entity_poly.entity_id
_entity_poly.type
_entity_poly.pdbx_seq_one_letter_code
_entity_poly.pdbx_strand_id
1 'polypeptide(L)'
;MIAAAAPGLRGQTAAPEERLPESLQMGPPAPANSETGPVSGPDLAFSDASLEMLQKSDATASQRLRFDVGDRVFFSAGSAELGSRARLVLSRQARWLSAWNASVIIAGHADEGSSVETDERVALQRAETVRDRLNEEGIAPDRLRVLGLGRRDPIANCPEQECAVQNRRAVIHVMSIKTDGSQPQ
;
A
#
# COMPACT_ATOMS: atom_id res chain seq x y z
N MET A 1 -80.20 6.80 49.62
CA MET A 1 -79.04 6.06 49.06
C MET A 1 -79.06 6.29 47.55
N ILE A 2 -78.08 7.02 47.02
CA ILE A 2 -78.12 7.56 45.64
C ILE A 2 -77.08 6.80 44.80
N ALA A 3 -77.50 6.32 43.64
CA ALA A 3 -76.67 5.67 42.62
C ALA A 3 -76.08 6.69 41.62
N ALA A 4 -74.87 6.45 41.11
CA ALA A 4 -74.34 7.04 39.87
C ALA A 4 -73.17 6.22 39.32
N ALA A 5 -73.07 6.15 37.99
CA ALA A 5 -72.16 5.30 37.21
C ALA A 5 -71.09 6.12 36.43
N ALA A 6 -69.89 5.53 36.32
CA ALA A 6 -68.76 5.70 35.35
C ALA A 6 -68.12 7.10 35.15
N PRO A 7 -66.96 7.29 34.45
CA PRO A 7 -65.94 6.37 33.88
C PRO A 7 -64.44 6.77 34.06
N GLY A 8 -63.50 5.87 33.68
CA GLY A 8 -62.26 6.18 32.95
C GLY A 8 -60.92 6.28 33.71
N LEU A 9 -59.85 5.62 33.21
CA LEU A 9 -58.54 6.22 32.82
C LEU A 9 -57.41 5.18 32.58
N ARG A 10 -56.74 5.35 31.42
CA ARG A 10 -55.28 5.22 31.09
C ARG A 10 -54.62 3.84 31.21
N GLY A 11 -53.94 3.29 30.19
CA GLY A 11 -53.08 3.93 29.19
C GLY A 11 -51.67 4.08 29.73
N GLN A 12 -50.84 3.03 29.62
CA GLN A 12 -49.40 3.09 29.90
C GLN A 12 -48.65 2.88 28.59
N THR A 13 -48.17 3.99 28.04
CA THR A 13 -47.25 4.09 26.92
C THR A 13 -45.82 3.92 27.43
N ALA A 14 -45.03 3.09 26.74
CA ALA A 14 -43.59 2.97 26.97
C ALA A 14 -42.87 4.29 26.68
N ALA A 15 -41.90 4.64 27.53
CA ALA A 15 -41.01 5.78 27.38
C ALA A 15 -39.99 5.55 26.24
N PRO A 16 -39.47 6.61 25.59
CA PRO A 16 -38.72 6.53 24.35
C PRO A 16 -37.21 6.25 24.56
N GLU A 17 -36.62 5.47 23.64
CA GLU A 17 -35.17 5.30 23.47
C GLU A 17 -34.51 6.63 23.08
N GLU A 18 -33.54 7.09 23.88
CA GLU A 18 -32.62 8.16 23.52
C GLU A 18 -31.69 7.69 22.40
N ARG A 19 -31.89 8.24 21.20
CA ARG A 19 -31.05 8.01 20.01
C ARG A 19 -29.93 9.05 19.99
N LEU A 20 -28.67 8.59 20.04
CA LEU A 20 -27.47 9.43 19.93
C LEU A 20 -27.40 10.16 18.57
N PRO A 21 -26.80 11.37 18.50
CA PRO A 21 -26.82 12.21 17.30
C PRO A 21 -25.88 11.73 16.17
N GLU A 22 -26.40 11.84 14.95
CA GLU A 22 -25.88 11.38 13.66
C GLU A 22 -24.88 12.39 13.06
N SER A 23 -23.75 12.66 13.73
CA SER A 23 -22.80 13.70 13.26
C SER A 23 -21.35 13.26 13.11
N LEU A 24 -21.08 11.99 12.77
CA LEU A 24 -19.80 11.54 12.21
C LEU A 24 -20.03 10.55 11.05
N GLN A 25 -20.90 10.95 10.11
CA GLN A 25 -20.94 10.29 8.80
C GLN A 25 -19.67 10.71 8.04
N MET A 26 -18.59 9.94 8.17
CA MET A 26 -17.53 9.96 7.15
C MET A 26 -18.21 9.65 5.83
N GLY A 27 -18.15 10.60 4.89
CA GLY A 27 -18.67 10.42 3.54
C GLY A 27 -18.08 9.17 2.89
N PRO A 28 -18.75 8.58 1.89
CA PRO A 28 -18.21 7.44 1.16
C PRO A 28 -16.79 7.78 0.67
N PRO A 29 -15.82 6.84 0.74
CA PRO A 29 -14.52 7.06 0.13
C PRO A 29 -14.72 7.48 -1.32
N ALA A 30 -13.99 8.52 -1.74
CA ALA A 30 -14.04 9.06 -3.09
C ALA A 30 -13.98 7.92 -4.13
N PRO A 31 -14.71 8.03 -5.26
CA PRO A 31 -14.67 7.00 -6.28
C PRO A 31 -13.22 6.79 -6.73
N ALA A 32 -12.79 5.53 -6.70
CA ALA A 32 -11.52 5.11 -7.28
C ALA A 32 -11.46 5.62 -8.72
N ASN A 33 -10.51 6.52 -8.99
CA ASN A 33 -10.26 7.00 -10.35
C ASN A 33 -10.04 5.79 -11.24
N SER A 34 -11.04 5.54 -12.08
CA SER A 34 -10.98 4.62 -13.20
C SER A 34 -10.23 5.36 -14.30
N GLU A 35 -8.91 5.43 -14.19
CA GLU A 35 -8.06 5.84 -15.30
C GLU A 35 -7.30 4.61 -15.77
N THR A 36 -7.97 3.83 -16.63
CA THR A 36 -7.31 2.95 -17.59
C THR A 36 -6.61 3.83 -18.61
N GLY A 37 -5.52 4.49 -18.19
CA GLY A 37 -4.52 5.04 -19.09
C GLY A 37 -3.55 3.92 -19.49
N PRO A 38 -2.96 3.97 -20.69
CA PRO A 38 -1.87 3.07 -21.04
C PRO A 38 -0.68 3.35 -20.12
N VAL A 39 -0.42 2.41 -19.20
CA VAL A 39 0.73 2.41 -18.30
C VAL A 39 2.02 2.54 -19.12
N SER A 40 2.54 3.76 -19.18
CA SER A 40 3.69 4.10 -20.02
C SER A 40 4.95 3.94 -19.18
N GLY A 41 5.39 2.69 -19.05
CA GLY A 41 6.62 2.27 -18.40
C GLY A 41 6.89 0.78 -18.67
N PRO A 42 8.13 0.29 -18.48
CA PRO A 42 8.46 -1.12 -18.57
C PRO A 42 7.94 -1.86 -17.32
N ASP A 43 6.63 -1.89 -17.15
CA ASP A 43 5.97 -2.61 -16.08
C ASP A 43 6.15 -4.10 -16.36
N LEU A 44 6.83 -4.78 -15.43
CA LEU A 44 7.12 -6.18 -15.61
C LEU A 44 5.82 -6.94 -15.36
N ALA A 45 5.25 -7.51 -16.42
CA ALA A 45 4.25 -8.55 -16.27
C ALA A 45 4.81 -9.64 -15.35
N PHE A 46 3.96 -10.18 -14.48
CA PHE A 46 4.36 -11.30 -13.65
C PHE A 46 4.72 -12.49 -14.57
N SER A 47 5.95 -12.97 -14.45
CA SER A 47 6.49 -14.08 -15.23
C SER A 47 7.70 -14.69 -14.52
N ASP A 48 8.11 -15.89 -14.95
CA ASP A 48 9.32 -16.53 -14.46
C ASP A 48 10.57 -15.66 -14.68
N ALA A 49 10.63 -14.92 -15.79
CA ALA A 49 11.72 -13.99 -16.07
C ALA A 49 11.80 -12.86 -15.02
N SER A 50 10.66 -12.28 -14.65
CA SER A 50 10.59 -11.21 -13.64
C SER A 50 11.01 -11.71 -12.25
N LEU A 51 10.67 -12.96 -11.91
CA LEU A 51 11.12 -13.63 -10.69
C LEU A 51 12.63 -13.90 -10.71
N GLU A 52 13.15 -14.38 -11.83
CA GLU A 52 14.59 -14.60 -12.02
C GLU A 52 15.37 -13.29 -11.86
N MET A 53 14.85 -12.17 -12.36
CA MET A 53 15.45 -10.85 -12.15
C MET A 53 15.49 -10.45 -10.68
N LEU A 54 14.40 -10.67 -9.93
CA LEU A 54 14.40 -10.42 -8.48
C LEU A 54 15.40 -11.29 -7.73
N GLN A 55 15.53 -12.57 -8.10
CA GLN A 55 16.51 -13.49 -7.51
C GLN A 55 17.95 -13.06 -7.81
N LYS A 56 18.19 -12.48 -8.98
CA LYS A 56 19.49 -11.92 -9.40
C LYS A 56 19.75 -10.50 -8.89
N SER A 57 18.89 -9.97 -8.02
CA SER A 57 19.13 -8.67 -7.38
C SER A 57 20.44 -8.67 -6.58
N ASP A 58 21.05 -7.49 -6.47
CA ASP A 58 22.21 -7.28 -5.60
C ASP A 58 21.75 -7.32 -4.14
N ALA A 59 21.88 -8.50 -3.52
CA ALA A 59 21.47 -8.74 -2.15
C ALA A 59 22.24 -7.86 -1.15
N THR A 60 23.51 -7.57 -1.42
CA THR A 60 24.37 -6.74 -0.55
C THR A 60 23.93 -5.28 -0.61
N ALA A 61 23.73 -4.74 -1.82
CA ALA A 61 23.23 -3.39 -1.99
C ALA A 61 21.80 -3.22 -1.44
N SER A 62 20.93 -4.22 -1.65
CA SER A 62 19.58 -4.23 -1.08
C SER A 62 19.61 -4.25 0.45
N GLN A 63 20.54 -5.00 1.04
CA GLN A 63 20.73 -5.03 2.49
C GLN A 63 21.26 -3.69 3.02
N ARG A 64 22.15 -3.01 2.27
CA ARG A 64 22.63 -1.68 2.62
C ARG A 64 21.49 -0.65 2.61
N LEU A 65 20.68 -0.60 1.54
CA LEU A 65 19.49 0.26 1.47
C LEU A 65 18.57 0.04 2.68
N ARG A 66 18.32 -1.24 3.03
CA ARG A 66 17.53 -1.61 4.20
C ARG A 66 18.04 -1.01 5.50
N PHE A 67 19.34 -1.13 5.76
CA PHE A 67 19.94 -0.65 6.99
C PHE A 67 20.03 0.87 7.04
N ASP A 68 20.38 1.51 5.93
CA ASP A 68 20.63 2.96 5.89
C ASP A 68 19.33 3.77 6.00
N VAL A 69 18.28 3.36 5.27
CA VAL A 69 17.04 4.16 5.15
C VAL A 69 15.73 3.37 5.25
N GLY A 70 15.81 2.03 5.14
CA GLY A 70 14.67 1.11 5.01
C GLY A 70 14.27 0.91 3.55
N ASP A 71 13.96 -0.32 3.15
CA ASP A 71 13.56 -0.70 1.78
C ASP A 71 12.04 -0.81 1.58
N ARG A 72 11.26 -0.69 2.65
CA ARG A 72 9.82 -0.96 2.67
C ARG A 72 8.98 0.29 2.85
N VAL A 73 7.88 0.30 2.12
CA VAL A 73 6.76 1.25 2.29
C VAL A 73 5.50 0.45 2.56
N PHE A 74 4.66 0.92 3.48
CA PHE A 74 3.43 0.26 3.90
C PHE A 74 2.18 1.04 3.50
N PHE A 75 1.09 0.31 3.28
CA PHE A 75 -0.19 0.86 2.82
C PHE A 75 -1.36 0.49 3.73
N SER A 76 -2.39 1.32 3.69
CA SER A 76 -3.68 1.02 4.30
C SER A 76 -4.40 -0.12 3.57
N ALA A 77 -5.36 -0.76 4.24
CA ALA A 77 -6.16 -1.85 3.67
C ALA A 77 -6.84 -1.40 2.37
N GLY A 78 -6.75 -2.23 1.32
CA GLY A 78 -7.35 -1.95 0.01
C GLY A 78 -6.83 -0.71 -0.73
N SER A 79 -5.80 -0.02 -0.21
CA SER A 79 -5.30 1.23 -0.77
C SER A 79 -3.89 1.09 -1.33
N ALA A 80 -3.60 1.89 -2.35
CA ALA A 80 -2.28 2.15 -2.89
C ALA A 80 -1.81 3.59 -2.58
N GLU A 81 -2.54 4.36 -1.78
CA GLU A 81 -2.20 5.74 -1.48
C GLU A 81 -1.05 5.86 -0.47
N LEU A 82 -0.16 6.83 -0.72
CA LEU A 82 0.97 7.11 0.16
C LEU A 82 0.58 8.01 1.33
N GLY A 83 0.60 7.46 2.54
CA GLY A 83 0.53 8.22 3.78
C GLY A 83 1.81 9.02 4.08
N SER A 84 1.75 9.90 5.07
CA SER A 84 2.86 10.82 5.40
C SER A 84 4.17 10.10 5.74
N ARG A 85 4.08 8.98 6.47
CA ARG A 85 5.25 8.15 6.81
C ARG A 85 5.89 7.53 5.57
N ALA A 86 5.07 7.03 4.64
CA ALA A 86 5.52 6.47 3.38
C ALA A 86 6.28 7.50 2.55
N ARG A 87 5.74 8.72 2.41
CA ARG A 87 6.39 9.84 1.69
C ARG A 87 7.75 10.20 2.29
N LEU A 88 7.85 10.24 3.63
CA LEU A 88 9.12 10.52 4.31
C LEU A 88 10.17 9.44 4.05
N VAL A 89 9.78 8.15 4.06
CA VAL A 89 10.66 7.03 3.72
C VAL A 89 11.11 7.14 2.27
N LEU A 90 10.18 7.40 1.34
CA LEU A 90 10.48 7.51 -0.09
C LEU A 90 11.44 8.66 -0.41
N SER A 91 11.32 9.82 0.26
CA SER A 91 12.28 10.91 0.06
C SER A 91 13.70 10.52 0.52
N ARG A 92 13.84 9.74 1.60
CA ARG A 92 15.16 9.21 2.02
C ARG A 92 15.67 8.16 1.04
N GLN A 93 14.81 7.25 0.58
CA GLN A 93 15.15 6.26 -0.42
C GLN A 93 15.61 6.93 -1.72
N ALA A 94 14.91 7.94 -2.22
CA ALA A 94 15.31 8.67 -3.42
C ALA A 94 16.71 9.28 -3.28
N ARG A 95 17.02 9.94 -2.14
CA ARG A 95 18.37 10.47 -1.90
C ARG A 95 19.44 9.37 -1.91
N TRP A 96 19.16 8.24 -1.27
CA TRP A 96 20.06 7.09 -1.29
C TRP A 96 20.26 6.57 -2.72
N LEU A 97 19.17 6.31 -3.45
CA LEU A 97 19.24 5.82 -4.83
C LEU A 97 20.02 6.78 -5.73
N SER A 98 19.83 8.08 -5.57
CA SER A 98 20.59 9.10 -6.30
C SER A 98 22.08 9.02 -5.99
N ALA A 99 22.46 9.02 -4.70
CA ALA A 99 23.86 8.97 -4.26
C ALA A 99 24.62 7.73 -4.75
N TRP A 100 23.94 6.58 -4.83
CA TRP A 100 24.52 5.32 -5.30
C TRP A 100 24.30 5.06 -6.80
N ASN A 101 23.65 5.98 -7.52
CA ASN A 101 23.26 5.76 -8.93
C ASN A 101 22.66 4.36 -9.19
N ALA A 102 21.82 3.90 -8.26
CA ALA A 102 21.27 2.55 -8.24
C ALA A 102 20.07 2.35 -9.17
N SER A 103 20.00 1.22 -9.86
CA SER A 103 18.80 0.74 -10.57
C SER A 103 18.05 -0.26 -9.70
N VAL A 104 16.72 -0.21 -9.70
CA VAL A 104 15.90 -0.99 -8.77
C VAL A 104 14.68 -1.65 -9.42
N ILE A 105 14.23 -2.75 -8.81
CA ILE A 105 12.88 -3.29 -9.00
C ILE A 105 12.09 -2.99 -7.73
N ILE A 106 10.89 -2.45 -7.90
CA ILE A 106 9.93 -2.19 -6.84
C ILE A 106 8.90 -3.32 -6.88
N ALA A 107 8.93 -4.18 -5.88
CA ALA A 107 8.02 -5.31 -5.75
C ALA A 107 6.86 -4.94 -4.84
N GLY A 108 5.65 -4.93 -5.37
CA GLY A 108 4.43 -4.69 -4.60
C GLY A 108 3.82 -5.99 -4.10
N HIS A 109 3.23 -5.95 -2.90
CA HIS A 109 2.56 -7.08 -2.26
C HIS A 109 1.16 -6.68 -1.78
N ALA A 110 0.27 -7.66 -1.75
CA ALA A 110 -1.09 -7.55 -1.26
C ALA A 110 -1.30 -8.39 0.01
N ASP A 111 -2.16 -7.92 0.89
CA ASP A 111 -2.85 -8.74 1.89
C ASP A 111 -4.11 -9.33 1.26
N GLU A 112 -4.64 -10.41 1.82
CA GLU A 112 -5.62 -11.25 1.15
C GLU A 112 -6.87 -10.52 0.62
N GLY A 113 -7.03 -10.49 -0.70
CA GLY A 113 -8.24 -10.05 -1.39
C GLY A 113 -9.10 -11.19 -1.92
N SER A 114 -10.14 -10.83 -2.65
CA SER A 114 -11.18 -11.73 -3.16
C SER A 114 -10.73 -12.63 -4.30
N SER A 115 -9.71 -12.24 -5.07
CA SER A 115 -9.17 -13.04 -6.17
C SER A 115 -7.68 -12.74 -6.40
N VAL A 116 -6.96 -13.71 -6.95
CA VAL A 116 -5.53 -13.58 -7.30
C VAL A 116 -5.28 -12.37 -8.21
N GLU A 117 -6.12 -12.20 -9.24
CA GLU A 117 -6.02 -11.07 -10.18
C GLU A 117 -6.19 -9.72 -9.48
N THR A 118 -7.13 -9.63 -8.52
CA THR A 118 -7.32 -8.41 -7.72
C THR A 118 -6.09 -8.10 -6.88
N ASP A 119 -5.50 -9.12 -6.27
CA ASP A 119 -4.29 -8.98 -5.45
C ASP A 119 -3.10 -8.53 -6.28
N GLU A 120 -2.91 -9.13 -7.46
CA GLU A 120 -1.85 -8.77 -8.41
C GLU A 120 -2.00 -7.33 -8.88
N ARG A 121 -3.22 -6.90 -9.21
CA ARG A 121 -3.50 -5.52 -9.62
C ARG A 121 -3.21 -4.51 -8.50
N VAL A 122 -3.65 -4.78 -7.26
CA VAL A 122 -3.40 -3.88 -6.12
C VAL A 122 -1.90 -3.85 -5.77
N ALA A 123 -1.22 -4.99 -5.84
CA ALA A 123 0.22 -5.06 -5.66
C ALA A 123 0.96 -4.23 -6.73
N LEU A 124 0.59 -4.36 -8.00
CA LEU A 124 1.18 -3.57 -9.08
C LEU A 124 0.94 -2.07 -8.86
N GLN A 125 -0.29 -1.66 -8.54
CA GLN A 125 -0.64 -0.26 -8.29
C GLN A 125 0.19 0.35 -7.14
N ARG A 126 0.46 -0.42 -6.08
CA ARG A 126 1.34 0.01 -4.98
C ARG A 126 2.78 0.22 -5.45
N ALA A 127 3.29 -0.67 -6.30
CA ALA A 127 4.63 -0.55 -6.86
C ALA A 127 4.75 0.65 -7.81
N GLU A 128 3.75 0.87 -8.66
CA GLU A 128 3.63 2.05 -9.53
C GLU A 128 3.58 3.34 -8.74
N THR A 129 2.78 3.40 -7.67
CA THR A 129 2.70 4.60 -6.82
C THR A 129 4.05 4.94 -6.19
N VAL A 130 4.82 3.92 -5.79
CA VAL A 130 6.20 4.10 -5.28
C VAL A 130 7.13 4.58 -6.40
N ARG A 131 7.08 3.98 -7.60
CA ARG A 131 7.86 4.40 -8.76
C ARG A 131 7.60 5.87 -9.09
N ASP A 132 6.34 6.25 -9.18
CA ASP A 132 5.94 7.60 -9.57
C ASP A 132 6.41 8.61 -8.53
N ARG A 133 6.31 8.27 -7.24
CA ARG A 133 6.87 9.12 -6.18
C ARG A 133 8.39 9.24 -6.26
N LEU A 134 9.12 8.16 -6.53
CA LEU A 134 10.58 8.21 -6.68
C LEU A 134 10.98 9.04 -7.91
N ASN A 135 10.18 8.99 -8.99
CA ASN A 135 10.35 9.82 -10.17
C ASN A 135 10.11 11.30 -9.86
N GLU A 136 9.06 11.64 -9.10
CA GLU A 136 8.83 13.01 -8.59
C GLU A 136 10.00 13.53 -7.75
N GLU A 137 10.68 12.66 -7.00
CA GLU A 137 11.88 12.99 -6.22
C GLU A 137 13.17 13.04 -7.09
N GLY A 138 13.05 12.83 -8.40
CA GLY A 138 14.12 13.02 -9.39
C GLY A 138 14.87 11.76 -9.82
N ILE A 139 14.37 10.55 -9.52
CA ILE A 139 14.99 9.31 -10.00
C ILE A 139 14.52 9.00 -11.42
N ALA A 140 15.49 8.85 -12.33
CA ALA A 140 15.19 8.63 -13.74
C ALA A 140 14.35 7.36 -13.97
N PRO A 141 13.28 7.40 -14.80
CA PRO A 141 12.37 6.27 -15.01
C PRO A 141 13.05 5.00 -15.53
N ASP A 142 14.14 5.13 -16.31
CA ASP A 142 14.89 4.00 -16.85
C ASP A 142 15.55 3.15 -15.74
N ARG A 143 15.76 3.72 -14.56
CA ARG A 143 16.33 3.05 -13.38
C ARG A 143 15.29 2.38 -12.50
N LEU A 144 14.00 2.63 -12.76
CA LEU A 144 12.89 2.11 -11.99
C LEU A 144 12.16 1.04 -12.80
N ARG A 145 11.94 -0.11 -12.19
CA ARG A 145 11.08 -1.18 -12.69
C ARG A 145 10.08 -1.53 -11.60
N VAL A 146 8.88 -1.95 -11.98
CA VAL A 146 7.84 -2.37 -11.03
C VAL A 146 7.42 -3.81 -11.31
N LEU A 147 7.02 -4.51 -10.26
CA LEU A 147 6.50 -5.87 -10.34
C LEU A 147 5.40 -6.07 -9.28
N GLY A 148 4.22 -6.51 -9.72
CA GLY A 148 3.14 -6.91 -8.82
C GLY A 148 3.25 -8.38 -8.39
N LEU A 149 3.63 -8.65 -7.15
CA LEU A 149 3.72 -10.02 -6.63
C LEU A 149 2.41 -10.53 -6.04
N GLY A 150 1.41 -9.67 -5.83
CA GLY A 150 0.15 -10.06 -5.18
C GLY A 150 0.42 -10.63 -3.78
N ARG A 151 -0.16 -11.78 -3.47
CA ARG A 151 0.04 -12.50 -2.20
C ARG A 151 1.32 -13.34 -2.12
N ARG A 152 2.17 -13.32 -3.15
CA ARG A 152 3.41 -14.10 -3.14
C ARG A 152 4.40 -13.49 -2.14
N ASP A 153 5.22 -14.35 -1.55
CA ASP A 153 6.21 -13.98 -0.51
C ASP A 153 5.59 -13.24 0.71
N PRO A 154 4.68 -13.89 1.45
CA PRO A 154 4.10 -13.31 2.65
C PRO A 154 5.17 -13.18 3.74
N ILE A 155 5.24 -12.00 4.39
CA ILE A 155 6.10 -11.80 5.57
C ILE A 155 5.47 -12.44 6.80
N ALA A 156 4.15 -12.34 6.91
CA ALA A 156 3.40 -12.89 8.03
C ALA A 156 2.28 -13.80 7.51
N ASN A 157 2.28 -15.04 7.98
CA ASN A 157 1.22 -16.02 7.75
C ASN A 157 0.39 -16.12 9.04
N CYS A 158 -0.46 -15.13 9.31
CA CYS A 158 -1.38 -15.18 10.44
C CYS A 158 -2.77 -14.71 9.99
N PRO A 159 -3.85 -15.36 10.45
CA PRO A 159 -5.22 -15.01 10.07
C PRO A 159 -5.67 -13.67 10.66
N GLU A 160 -4.98 -13.15 11.68
CA GLU A 160 -5.32 -11.87 12.29
C GLU A 160 -4.97 -10.64 11.44
N GLN A 161 -5.84 -9.62 11.55
CA GLN A 161 -5.72 -8.34 10.86
C GLN A 161 -4.41 -7.60 11.21
N GLU A 162 -3.87 -7.81 12.43
CA GLU A 162 -2.61 -7.20 12.87
C GLU A 162 -1.41 -7.62 12.00
N CYS A 163 -1.42 -8.85 11.47
CA CYS A 163 -0.34 -9.37 10.63
C CYS A 163 -0.50 -8.98 9.16
N ALA A 164 -1.73 -8.79 8.69
CA ALA A 164 -2.02 -8.39 7.31
C ALA A 164 -1.34 -7.08 6.91
N VAL A 165 -1.13 -6.16 7.87
CA VAL A 165 -0.41 -4.89 7.65
C VAL A 165 1.00 -5.13 7.07
N GLN A 166 1.69 -6.19 7.49
CA GLN A 166 3.04 -6.51 7.02
C GLN A 166 3.08 -6.98 5.56
N ASN A 167 1.96 -7.51 5.06
CA ASN A 167 1.81 -7.96 3.68
C ASN A 167 1.36 -6.83 2.75
N ARG A 168 0.83 -5.72 3.30
CA ARG A 168 0.52 -4.48 2.56
C ARG A 168 1.73 -3.60 2.37
N ARG A 169 2.63 -4.01 1.48
CA ARG A 169 3.90 -3.31 1.30
C ARG A 169 4.34 -3.22 -0.15
N ALA A 170 5.25 -2.30 -0.40
CA ALA A 170 6.16 -2.33 -1.53
C ALA A 170 7.60 -2.42 -1.00
N VAL A 171 8.45 -3.17 -1.69
CA VAL A 171 9.84 -3.43 -1.33
C VAL A 171 10.75 -3.01 -2.49
N ILE A 172 11.82 -2.29 -2.20
CA ILE A 172 12.83 -1.93 -3.19
C ILE A 172 13.96 -2.97 -3.16
N HIS A 173 14.18 -3.60 -4.31
CA HIS A 173 15.31 -4.49 -4.57
C HIS A 173 16.31 -3.77 -5.47
N VAL A 174 17.57 -3.68 -5.04
CA VAL A 174 18.64 -3.07 -5.84
C VAL A 174 19.14 -4.07 -6.86
N MET A 175 19.12 -3.70 -8.14
CA MET A 175 19.60 -4.53 -9.24
C MET A 175 21.07 -4.30 -9.53
N SER A 176 21.49 -3.03 -9.51
CA SER A 176 22.87 -2.64 -9.75
C SER A 176 23.10 -1.23 -9.19
N ILE A 177 24.34 -0.96 -8.80
CA ILE A 177 24.86 0.37 -8.49
C ILE A 177 25.79 0.72 -9.65
N LYS A 178 25.49 1.80 -10.39
CA LYS A 178 26.42 2.30 -11.39
C LYS A 178 27.55 2.98 -10.66
N THR A 179 28.64 2.27 -10.43
CA THR A 179 29.90 2.86 -10.01
C THR A 179 30.37 3.74 -11.17
N ASP A 180 30.15 5.05 -11.09
CA ASP A 180 31.11 5.94 -11.72
C ASP A 180 32.47 5.63 -11.09
N GLY A 181 33.59 5.76 -11.80
CA GLY A 181 34.91 5.35 -11.31
C GLY A 181 35.41 6.04 -10.02
N SER A 182 34.54 6.76 -9.30
CA SER A 182 34.81 7.50 -8.08
C SER A 182 33.92 6.95 -6.95
N GLN A 183 34.38 5.88 -6.29
CA GLN A 183 33.77 5.49 -5.00
C GLN A 183 34.03 6.61 -3.98
N PRO A 184 33.01 7.10 -3.25
CA PRO A 184 33.27 7.92 -2.07
C PRO A 184 33.87 6.99 -0.99
N GLN A 185 35.09 7.33 -0.57
CA GLN A 185 35.80 6.76 0.59
C GLN A 185 35.15 7.21 1.89
#